data_AF-A0A963JNH7-F1
#
_entry.id   AF-A0A963JNH7-F1
#
_cell.length_a   1.000
_cell.length_b   1.000
_cell.length_c   1.000
_cell.angle_alpha   90.00
_cell.angle_beta   90.00
_cell.angle_gamma   90.00
#
_symmetry.space_group_name_H-M   'P 1'
#
loop_
_entity.id
_entity.type
_entity.pdbx_description
1 polymer ?
#
loop_
_entity_poly.entity_id
_entity_poly.type
_entity_poly.pdbx_seq_one_letter_code
_entity_poly.pdbx_strand_id
1 'polypeptide(L)'
;FFSSIVIFLFDLYTPLGVAAGTPYALIVFASLWFKSNWSTYIATVTGILLTFFGFALAPGIVAPIDVVLTNRILALMVITVTAYMVLKIKKVNHELYTLINETNIDPLTQCKNNRAFEEETKTEINRSIRYRRNLSLAIFDITNSNLLNKIEKPNVHINNQHIKILSDEIRKSIRSSDQLYRVDQHRFVVLYAETDIRKAKDASEALCKKVSKMNQQGIQQELVINGGITMLNDKDNIQKLYKRAENALSIAKGNGYNQVATLPEINDIEKAHVPAILCRPRSG
;
A
#
# COMPACT_ATOMS: atom_id res chain seq x y z
N PHE A 1 -27.62 11.01 -9.38
CA PHE A 1 -28.64 11.79 -10.12
C PHE A 1 -29.56 10.88 -10.92
N PHE A 2 -29.08 10.09 -11.89
CA PHE A 2 -29.92 9.16 -12.66
C PHE A 2 -30.68 8.14 -11.77
N SER A 3 -30.01 7.56 -10.78
CA SER A 3 -30.59 6.61 -9.82
C SER A 3 -31.70 7.23 -8.96
N SER A 4 -31.59 8.53 -8.64
CA SER A 4 -32.57 9.26 -7.83
C SER A 4 -33.86 9.53 -8.59
N ILE A 5 -33.75 9.77 -9.91
CA ILE A 5 -34.90 9.99 -10.81
C ILE A 5 -35.69 8.69 -10.99
N VAL A 6 -35.00 7.54 -11.13
CA VAL A 6 -35.66 6.22 -11.28
C VAL A 6 -36.44 5.84 -10.01
N ILE A 7 -35.85 6.05 -8.83
CA ILE A 7 -36.55 5.80 -7.55
C ILE A 7 -37.74 6.74 -7.38
N PHE A 8 -37.59 8.01 -7.77
CA PHE A 8 -38.68 8.98 -7.73
C PHE A 8 -39.84 8.64 -8.67
N LEU A 9 -39.54 8.22 -9.90
CA LEU A 9 -40.57 7.75 -10.84
C LEU A 9 -41.30 6.52 -10.28
N PHE A 10 -40.58 5.58 -9.65
CA PHE A 10 -41.19 4.43 -8.99
C PHE A 10 -42.13 4.85 -7.84
N ASP A 11 -41.70 5.79 -6.97
CA ASP A 11 -42.51 6.36 -5.87
C ASP A 11 -43.76 7.09 -6.39
N LEU A 12 -43.68 7.75 -7.55
CA LEU A 12 -44.80 8.45 -8.19
C LEU A 12 -45.87 7.50 -8.76
N TYR A 13 -45.46 6.32 -9.25
CA TYR A 13 -46.37 5.31 -9.80
C TYR A 13 -46.93 4.35 -8.72
N THR A 14 -46.35 4.33 -7.52
CA THR A 14 -46.89 3.54 -6.40
C THR A 14 -48.02 4.28 -5.67
N PRO A 15 -49.18 3.63 -5.42
CA PRO A 15 -50.27 4.23 -4.64
C PRO A 15 -49.83 4.62 -3.22
N LEU A 16 -50.44 5.68 -2.66
CA LEU A 16 -50.22 6.06 -1.27
C LEU A 16 -50.58 4.89 -0.33
N GLY A 17 -49.59 4.39 0.42
CA GLY A 17 -49.73 3.24 1.34
C GLY A 17 -48.59 2.23 1.27
N VAL A 18 -47.78 2.25 0.21
CA VAL A 18 -46.55 1.42 0.10
C VAL A 18 -45.34 2.22 0.56
N ALA A 19 -44.36 1.57 1.20
CA ALA A 19 -43.15 2.21 1.74
C ALA A 19 -42.12 2.64 0.66
N ALA A 20 -42.58 3.28 -0.41
CA ALA A 20 -41.78 3.64 -1.59
C ALA A 20 -40.76 4.78 -1.35
N GLY A 21 -40.77 5.42 -0.17
CA GLY A 21 -39.72 6.36 0.26
C GLY A 21 -38.47 5.68 0.84
N THR A 22 -38.52 4.40 1.19
CA THR A 22 -37.38 3.66 1.77
C THR A 22 -36.16 3.50 0.84
N PRO A 23 -36.28 3.41 -0.50
CA PRO A 23 -35.11 3.29 -1.38
C PRO A 23 -34.26 4.57 -1.46
N TYR A 24 -34.76 5.74 -1.02
CA TYR A 24 -33.94 6.95 -0.95
C TYR A 24 -32.77 6.81 0.04
N ALA A 25 -32.88 5.92 1.04
CA ALA A 25 -31.78 5.58 1.93
C ALA A 25 -30.61 4.92 1.19
N LEU A 26 -30.86 4.19 0.10
CA LEU A 26 -29.79 3.60 -0.74
C LEU A 26 -28.96 4.67 -1.44
N ILE A 27 -29.57 5.82 -1.78
CA ILE A 27 -28.86 6.95 -2.38
C ILE A 27 -27.95 7.60 -1.34
N VAL A 28 -28.44 7.76 -0.11
CA VAL A 28 -27.63 8.23 1.02
C VAL A 28 -26.47 7.27 1.29
N PHE A 29 -26.73 5.96 1.26
CA PHE A 29 -25.69 4.95 1.41
C PHE A 29 -24.65 5.01 0.28
N ALA A 30 -25.08 5.17 -0.98
CA ALA A 30 -24.19 5.33 -2.13
C ALA A 30 -23.28 6.57 -2.04
N SER A 31 -23.61 7.55 -1.19
CA SER A 31 -22.73 8.71 -0.94
C SER A 31 -21.40 8.32 -0.26
N LEU A 32 -21.26 7.09 0.25
CA LEU A 32 -20.01 6.54 0.79
C LEU A 32 -18.88 6.47 -0.24
N TRP A 33 -19.20 6.30 -1.54
CA TRP A 33 -18.18 6.28 -2.60
C TRP A 33 -17.48 7.62 -2.80
N PHE A 34 -18.05 8.70 -2.25
CA PHE A 34 -17.47 10.04 -2.35
C PHE A 34 -16.80 10.43 -1.04
N LYS A 35 -15.56 10.92 -1.12
CA LYS A 35 -14.77 11.36 0.04
C LYS A 35 -15.39 12.56 0.79
N SER A 36 -16.15 13.40 0.09
CA SER A 36 -16.74 14.61 0.69
C SER A 36 -17.95 14.30 1.57
N ASN A 37 -18.09 14.99 2.70
CA ASN A 37 -19.30 14.92 3.53
C ASN A 37 -20.49 15.65 2.88
N TRP A 38 -20.23 16.64 2.03
CA TRP A 38 -21.25 17.40 1.31
C TRP A 38 -22.15 16.53 0.44
N SER A 39 -21.61 15.46 -0.16
CA SER A 39 -22.41 14.53 -0.96
C SER A 39 -23.48 13.83 -0.11
N THR A 40 -23.16 13.48 1.14
CA THR A 40 -24.10 12.84 2.06
C THR A 40 -25.19 13.82 2.50
N TYR A 41 -24.84 15.07 2.78
CA TYR A 41 -25.83 16.11 3.10
C TYR A 41 -26.78 16.37 1.93
N ILE A 42 -26.25 16.56 0.71
CA ILE A 42 -27.07 16.78 -0.49
C ILE A 42 -28.01 15.59 -0.74
N ALA A 43 -27.51 14.35 -0.64
CA ALA A 43 -28.32 13.14 -0.80
C ALA A 43 -29.44 13.05 0.23
N THR A 44 -29.15 13.41 1.50
CA THR A 44 -30.13 13.38 2.60
C THR A 44 -31.21 14.44 2.39
N VAL A 45 -30.83 15.68 2.10
CA VAL A 45 -31.78 16.78 1.83
C VAL A 45 -32.65 16.46 0.62
N THR A 46 -32.04 15.94 -0.46
CA THR A 46 -32.77 15.51 -1.65
C THR A 46 -33.76 14.39 -1.31
N GLY A 47 -33.34 13.36 -0.55
CA GLY A 47 -34.21 12.26 -0.13
C GLY A 47 -35.39 12.72 0.72
N ILE A 48 -35.18 13.66 1.65
CA ILE A 48 -36.25 14.26 2.47
C ILE A 48 -37.22 15.06 1.59
N LEU A 49 -36.71 15.90 0.68
CA LEU A 49 -37.54 16.68 -0.24
C LEU A 49 -38.37 15.78 -1.16
N LEU A 50 -37.78 14.73 -1.73
CA LEU A 50 -38.49 13.78 -2.59
C LEU A 50 -39.55 13.01 -1.80
N THR A 51 -39.29 12.66 -0.54
CA THR A 51 -40.30 12.03 0.34
C THR A 51 -41.49 12.96 0.59
N PHE A 52 -41.25 14.27 0.71
CA PHE A 52 -42.30 15.28 0.87
C PHE A 52 -43.08 15.52 -0.44
N PHE A 53 -42.39 15.67 -1.57
CA PHE A 53 -43.04 15.82 -2.88
C PHE A 53 -43.83 14.57 -3.28
N GLY A 54 -43.35 13.36 -2.96
CA GLY A 54 -44.08 12.11 -3.15
C GLY A 54 -45.36 12.00 -2.30
N PHE A 55 -45.49 12.77 -1.21
CA PHE A 55 -46.77 12.91 -0.51
C PHE A 55 -47.71 13.88 -1.23
N ALA A 56 -47.20 15.00 -1.73
CA ALA A 56 -48.01 16.04 -2.37
C ALA A 56 -48.50 15.67 -3.79
N LEU A 57 -47.72 14.88 -4.54
CA LEU A 57 -47.96 14.58 -5.97
C LEU A 57 -48.55 13.20 -6.24
N ALA A 58 -48.66 12.33 -5.23
CA ALA A 58 -49.12 10.96 -5.45
C ALA A 58 -50.63 10.90 -5.78
N PRO A 59 -51.04 10.02 -6.71
CA PRO A 59 -52.40 9.99 -7.26
C PRO A 59 -53.39 9.35 -6.27
N GLY A 60 -54.02 10.18 -5.46
CA GLY A 60 -55.15 9.79 -4.62
C GLY A 60 -54.80 8.95 -3.39
N ILE A 61 -55.50 9.20 -2.28
CA ILE A 61 -55.30 8.48 -1.02
C ILE A 61 -56.02 7.12 -1.12
N VAL A 62 -55.27 6.06 -1.40
CA VAL A 62 -55.79 4.68 -1.50
C VAL A 62 -55.73 3.94 -0.16
N ALA A 63 -54.83 4.36 0.75
CA ALA A 63 -54.70 3.82 2.10
C ALA A 63 -55.16 4.81 3.18
N PRO A 64 -55.54 4.34 4.38
CA PRO A 64 -55.83 5.20 5.52
C PRO A 64 -54.71 6.21 5.82
N ILE A 65 -55.09 7.43 6.22
CA ILE A 65 -54.16 8.57 6.40
C ILE A 65 -53.10 8.26 7.47
N ASP A 66 -53.45 7.52 8.51
CA ASP A 66 -52.56 7.03 9.57
C ASP A 66 -51.48 6.10 9.02
N VAL A 67 -51.80 5.20 8.10
CA VAL A 67 -50.83 4.31 7.44
C VAL A 67 -49.87 5.12 6.56
N VAL A 68 -50.38 6.11 5.82
CA VAL A 68 -49.57 7.00 4.97
C VAL A 68 -48.58 7.80 5.84
N LEU A 69 -49.06 8.43 6.90
CA LEU A 69 -48.21 9.21 7.81
C LEU A 69 -47.15 8.32 8.48
N THR A 70 -47.53 7.14 8.94
CA THR A 70 -46.61 6.18 9.58
C THR A 70 -45.48 5.79 8.63
N ASN A 71 -45.80 5.45 7.37
CA ASN A 71 -44.78 5.09 6.38
C ASN A 71 -43.84 6.24 6.03
N ARG A 72 -44.33 7.48 5.98
CA ARG A 72 -43.50 8.66 5.71
C ARG A 72 -42.59 8.99 6.90
N ILE A 73 -43.09 8.90 8.13
CA ILE A 73 -42.27 9.04 9.34
C ILE A 73 -41.17 7.98 9.36
N LEU A 74 -41.50 6.73 9.05
CA LEU A 74 -40.53 5.64 8.98
C LEU A 74 -39.47 5.90 7.90
N ALA A 75 -39.87 6.35 6.70
CA ALA A 75 -38.93 6.68 5.63
C ALA A 75 -37.95 7.79 6.04
N LEU A 76 -38.44 8.88 6.66
CA LEU A 76 -37.60 9.96 7.17
C LEU A 76 -36.65 9.48 8.28
N MET A 77 -37.12 8.63 9.18
CA MET A 77 -36.27 8.00 10.21
C MET A 77 -35.17 7.15 9.58
N VAL A 78 -35.49 6.31 8.60
CA VAL A 78 -34.50 5.46 7.91
C VAL A 78 -33.45 6.30 7.17
N ILE A 79 -33.88 7.36 6.47
CA ILE A 79 -32.99 8.28 5.74
C ILE A 79 -32.02 8.97 6.71
N THR A 80 -32.53 9.52 7.82
CA THR A 80 -31.72 10.25 8.81
C THR A 80 -30.77 9.34 9.57
N VAL A 81 -31.22 8.14 9.97
CA VAL A 81 -30.36 7.13 10.63
C VAL A 81 -29.26 6.67 9.67
N THR A 82 -29.58 6.43 8.41
CA THR A 82 -28.58 6.04 7.39
C THR A 82 -27.58 7.18 7.15
N ALA A 83 -28.04 8.42 7.07
CA ALA A 83 -27.16 9.59 6.95
C ALA A 83 -26.20 9.70 8.15
N TYR A 84 -26.71 9.52 9.38
CA TYR A 84 -25.88 9.51 10.59
C TYR A 84 -24.83 8.39 10.55
N MET A 85 -25.22 7.16 10.20
CA MET A 85 -24.28 6.05 10.06
C MET A 85 -23.19 6.32 9.02
N VAL A 86 -23.57 6.83 7.84
CA VAL A 86 -22.63 7.15 6.76
C VAL A 86 -21.62 8.21 7.19
N LEU A 87 -22.08 9.29 7.85
CA LEU A 87 -21.19 10.34 8.37
C LEU A 87 -20.24 9.80 9.45
N LYS A 88 -20.73 8.92 10.34
CA LYS A 88 -19.92 8.28 11.38
C LYS A 88 -18.85 7.37 10.78
N ILE A 89 -19.20 6.58 9.77
CA ILE A 89 -18.24 5.74 9.02
C ILE A 89 -17.16 6.60 8.35
N LYS A 90 -17.54 7.69 7.67
CA LYS A 90 -16.58 8.61 7.05
C LYS A 90 -15.62 9.22 8.09
N LYS A 91 -16.14 9.63 9.25
CA LYS A 91 -15.33 10.18 10.35
C LYS A 91 -14.34 9.15 10.92
N VAL A 92 -14.82 7.95 11.27
CA VAL A 92 -13.98 6.87 11.80
C VAL A 92 -12.90 6.47 10.79
N ASN A 93 -13.24 6.38 9.50
CA ASN A 93 -12.27 6.09 8.47
C ASN A 93 -11.20 7.19 8.38
N HIS A 94 -11.61 8.47 8.45
CA HIS A 94 -10.67 9.58 8.45
C HIS A 94 -9.71 9.53 9.66
N GLU A 95 -10.25 9.32 10.87
CA GLU A 95 -9.45 9.15 12.09
C GLU A 95 -8.49 7.95 12.00
N LEU A 96 -8.94 6.85 11.40
CA LEU A 96 -8.09 5.69 11.14
C LEU A 96 -6.94 6.03 10.18
N TYR A 97 -7.22 6.78 9.11
CA TYR A 97 -6.18 7.24 8.18
C TYR A 97 -5.19 8.19 8.88
N THR A 98 -5.64 9.08 9.76
CA THR A 98 -4.73 9.96 10.51
C THR A 98 -3.88 9.17 11.50
N LEU A 99 -4.46 8.24 12.25
CA LEU A 99 -3.74 7.38 13.19
C LEU A 99 -2.67 6.54 12.49
N ILE A 100 -3.00 5.92 11.36
CA ILE A 100 -2.03 5.16 10.57
C ILE A 100 -0.90 6.08 10.08
N ASN A 101 -1.23 7.31 9.66
CA ASN A 101 -0.25 8.29 9.22
C ASN A 101 0.60 8.89 10.36
N GLU A 102 0.14 8.84 11.61
CA GLU A 102 0.93 9.29 12.77
C GLU A 102 1.97 8.26 13.20
N THR A 103 1.75 6.98 12.88
CA THR A 103 2.71 5.93 13.19
C THR A 103 3.82 5.88 12.15
N ASN A 104 5.04 5.61 12.60
CA ASN A 104 6.20 5.34 11.73
C ASN A 104 6.39 3.83 11.46
N ILE A 105 5.42 3.00 11.85
CA ILE A 105 5.51 1.54 11.85
C ILE A 105 4.41 0.93 10.97
N ASP A 106 4.77 -0.04 10.13
CA ASP A 106 3.83 -0.85 9.36
C ASP A 106 3.15 -1.89 10.27
N PRO A 107 1.81 -1.90 10.35
CA PRO A 107 1.10 -2.76 11.29
C PRO A 107 1.25 -4.26 11.00
N LEU A 108 1.51 -4.64 9.75
CA LEU A 108 1.64 -6.05 9.36
C LEU A 108 3.01 -6.62 9.74
N THR A 109 4.08 -5.89 9.45
CA THR A 109 5.47 -6.38 9.56
C THR A 109 6.21 -5.82 10.75
N GLN A 110 5.64 -4.83 11.44
CA GLN A 110 6.30 -4.08 12.53
C GLN A 110 7.63 -3.45 12.09
N CYS A 111 7.87 -3.30 10.78
CA CYS A 111 8.98 -2.54 10.21
C CYS A 111 8.60 -1.07 10.11
N LYS A 112 9.57 -0.20 9.81
CA LYS A 112 9.25 1.20 9.54
C LYS A 112 8.42 1.33 8.26
N ASN A 113 7.49 2.27 8.19
CA ASN A 113 6.63 2.45 7.02
C ASN A 113 7.23 3.46 6.01
N ASN A 114 6.50 3.72 4.91
CA ASN A 114 6.95 4.67 3.87
C ASN A 114 7.17 6.09 4.41
N ARG A 115 6.35 6.54 5.37
CA ARG A 115 6.50 7.85 6.00
C ARG A 115 7.83 7.96 6.74
N ALA A 116 8.15 6.95 7.55
CA ALA A 116 9.43 6.88 8.24
C ALA A 116 10.61 6.82 7.25
N PHE A 117 10.47 6.08 6.15
CA PHE A 117 11.46 6.05 5.07
C PHE A 117 11.74 7.46 4.53
N GLU A 118 10.70 8.24 4.21
CA GLU A 118 10.85 9.58 3.66
C GLU A 118 11.55 10.55 4.64
N GLU A 119 11.16 10.52 5.91
CA GLU A 119 11.69 11.43 6.94
C GLU A 119 13.13 11.06 7.35
N GLU A 120 13.38 9.78 7.63
CA GLU A 120 14.68 9.32 8.13
C GLU A 120 15.73 9.30 7.02
N THR A 121 15.38 8.86 5.80
CA THR A 121 16.33 8.81 4.68
C THR A 121 16.78 10.20 4.28
N LYS A 122 15.89 11.20 4.31
CA LYS A 122 16.27 12.60 4.06
C LYS A 122 17.33 13.07 5.06
N THR A 123 17.16 12.71 6.33
CA THR A 123 18.11 13.04 7.40
C THR A 123 19.45 12.33 7.18
N GLU A 124 19.43 11.05 6.86
CA GLU A 124 20.64 10.24 6.68
C GLU A 124 21.41 10.59 5.41
N ILE A 125 20.73 11.00 4.33
CA ILE A 125 21.36 11.54 3.12
C ILE A 125 22.16 12.81 3.48
N ASN A 126 21.55 13.76 4.19
CA ASN A 126 22.21 15.00 4.58
C ASN A 126 23.43 14.72 5.46
N ARG A 127 23.29 13.79 6.41
CA ARG A 127 24.39 13.33 7.28
C ARG A 127 25.53 12.71 6.47
N SER A 128 25.19 11.82 5.54
CA SER A 128 26.16 11.08 4.72
C SER A 128 26.94 12.01 3.80
N ILE A 129 26.27 12.98 3.14
CA ILE A 129 26.93 14.01 2.32
C ILE A 129 27.86 14.88 3.20
N ARG A 130 27.36 15.35 4.35
CA ARG A 130 28.14 16.23 5.24
C ARG A 130 29.43 15.58 5.74
N TYR A 131 29.35 14.31 6.14
CA TYR A 131 30.48 13.57 6.71
C TYR A 131 31.22 12.69 5.71
N ARG A 132 30.88 12.76 4.42
CA ARG A 132 31.43 11.93 3.34
C ARG A 132 31.41 10.43 3.68
N ARG A 133 30.27 9.97 4.18
CA ARG A 133 30.04 8.55 4.51
C ARG A 133 29.30 7.87 3.38
N ASN A 134 29.65 6.62 3.12
CA ASN A 134 28.95 5.81 2.14
C ASN A 134 27.52 5.52 2.64
N LEU A 135 26.56 5.58 1.74
CA LEU A 135 25.18 5.23 2.02
C LEU A 135 24.64 4.47 0.82
N SER A 136 24.19 3.24 1.03
CA SER A 136 23.59 2.43 -0.02
C SER A 136 22.11 2.17 0.25
N LEU A 137 21.33 2.15 -0.83
CA LEU A 137 19.89 1.89 -0.77
C LEU A 137 19.60 0.67 -1.63
N ALA A 138 18.89 -0.31 -1.06
CA ALA A 138 18.39 -1.47 -1.77
C ALA A 138 16.86 -1.52 -1.70
N ILE A 139 16.22 -1.70 -2.84
CA ILE A 139 14.79 -1.98 -2.95
C ILE A 139 14.63 -3.47 -3.23
N PHE A 140 13.90 -4.15 -2.36
CA PHE A 140 13.50 -5.54 -2.53
C PHE A 140 12.04 -5.62 -2.94
N ASP A 141 11.75 -6.33 -4.02
CA ASP A 141 10.39 -6.56 -4.51
C ASP A 141 10.10 -8.06 -4.55
N ILE A 142 9.02 -8.44 -3.86
CA ILE A 142 8.56 -9.82 -3.76
C ILE A 142 7.62 -10.10 -4.93
N THR A 143 7.83 -11.23 -5.59
CA THR A 143 6.97 -11.78 -6.64
C THR A 143 6.72 -13.26 -6.37
N ASN A 144 5.61 -13.81 -6.86
CA ASN A 144 5.33 -15.25 -6.77
C ASN A 144 5.91 -15.99 -8.01
N SER A 145 6.62 -17.11 -7.81
CA SER A 145 7.20 -17.92 -8.89
C SER A 145 6.16 -18.47 -9.88
N ASN A 146 4.92 -18.75 -9.45
CA ASN A 146 3.83 -19.20 -10.33
C ASN A 146 3.39 -18.13 -11.35
N LEU A 147 3.68 -16.86 -11.09
CA LEU A 147 3.43 -15.77 -12.02
C LEU A 147 4.57 -15.56 -13.02
N LEU A 148 5.75 -16.13 -12.78
CA LEU A 148 6.83 -16.12 -13.78
C LEU A 148 6.44 -16.95 -15.02
N ASN A 149 5.60 -17.97 -14.84
CA ASN A 149 5.14 -18.86 -15.92
C ASN A 149 3.80 -18.42 -16.55
N LYS A 150 3.11 -17.42 -15.97
CA LYS A 150 1.82 -16.92 -16.48
C LYS A 150 1.98 -15.48 -16.89
N ILE A 151 2.14 -15.28 -18.20
CA ILE A 151 1.98 -14.01 -18.89
C ILE A 151 0.68 -13.37 -18.34
N GLU A 152 0.78 -12.18 -17.77
CA GLU A 152 -0.33 -11.33 -17.36
C GLU A 152 -1.20 -11.81 -16.17
N LYS A 153 -0.78 -11.50 -14.93
CA LYS A 153 -1.75 -11.07 -13.90
C LYS A 153 -1.21 -9.86 -13.12
N PRO A 154 -1.90 -8.70 -13.15
CA PRO A 154 -1.49 -7.51 -12.40
C PRO A 154 -1.72 -7.57 -10.88
N ASN A 155 -2.38 -8.63 -10.38
CA ASN A 155 -2.65 -8.80 -8.94
C ASN A 155 -1.89 -10.02 -8.40
N VAL A 156 -0.67 -9.80 -7.93
CA VAL A 156 0.09 -10.77 -7.14
C VAL A 156 -0.53 -10.81 -5.74
N HIS A 157 -1.43 -11.76 -5.46
CA HIS A 157 -1.91 -11.94 -4.09
C HIS A 157 -0.86 -12.69 -3.27
N ILE A 158 0.10 -11.96 -2.68
CA ILE A 158 1.07 -12.53 -1.75
C ILE A 158 0.42 -12.63 -0.37
N ASN A 159 0.43 -13.83 0.21
CA ASN A 159 -0.08 -14.05 1.57
C ASN A 159 0.68 -13.16 2.57
N ASN A 160 -0.06 -12.48 3.45
CA ASN A 160 0.46 -11.70 4.56
C ASN A 160 1.49 -12.45 5.43
N GLN A 161 1.36 -13.77 5.57
CA GLN A 161 2.34 -14.59 6.28
C GLN A 161 3.71 -14.60 5.59
N HIS A 162 3.75 -14.67 4.26
CA HIS A 162 4.99 -14.61 3.49
C HIS A 162 5.68 -13.26 3.65
N ILE A 163 4.89 -12.18 3.65
CA ILE A 163 5.39 -10.82 3.85
C ILE A 163 6.03 -10.67 5.24
N LYS A 164 5.38 -11.22 6.28
CA LYS A 164 5.93 -11.23 7.65
C LYS A 164 7.25 -11.99 7.74
N ILE A 165 7.29 -13.23 7.23
CA ILE A 165 8.49 -14.04 7.29
C ILE A 165 9.64 -13.36 6.54
N LEU A 166 9.37 -12.77 5.37
CA LEU A 166 10.41 -12.04 4.66
C LEU A 166 10.90 -10.84 5.48
N SER A 167 9.99 -10.06 6.06
CA SER A 167 10.38 -8.91 6.87
C SER A 167 11.29 -9.31 8.04
N ASP A 168 11.00 -10.44 8.69
CA ASP A 168 11.84 -11.00 9.75
C ASP A 168 13.19 -11.46 9.21
N GLU A 169 13.21 -12.05 8.01
CA GLU A 169 14.43 -12.56 7.39
C GLU A 169 15.38 -11.44 6.95
N ILE A 170 14.82 -10.37 6.38
CA ILE A 170 15.58 -9.14 6.07
C ILE A 170 16.13 -8.56 7.37
N ARG A 171 15.30 -8.41 8.41
CA ARG A 171 15.71 -7.86 9.70
C ARG A 171 16.86 -8.63 10.34
N LYS A 172 16.86 -9.97 10.24
CA LYS A 172 17.95 -10.83 10.74
C LYS A 172 19.22 -10.75 9.89
N SER A 173 19.09 -10.33 8.63
CA SER A 173 20.20 -10.30 7.66
C SER A 173 20.90 -8.95 7.56
N ILE A 174 20.35 -7.91 8.20
CA ILE A 174 20.91 -6.55 8.23
C ILE A 174 21.49 -6.22 9.61
N ARG A 175 22.34 -5.19 9.69
CA ARG A 175 22.93 -4.74 10.95
C ARG A 175 21.95 -3.86 11.73
N SER A 176 22.22 -3.64 13.02
CA SER A 176 21.45 -2.69 13.84
C SER A 176 21.54 -1.24 13.37
N SER A 177 22.62 -0.88 12.66
CA SER A 177 22.81 0.42 12.02
C SER A 177 21.94 0.60 10.78
N ASP A 178 21.60 -0.50 10.11
CA ASP A 178 20.83 -0.49 8.87
C ASP A 178 19.34 -0.31 9.19
N GLN A 179 18.61 0.32 8.28
CA GLN A 179 17.19 0.59 8.49
C GLN A 179 16.34 -0.18 7.48
N LEU A 180 15.30 -0.85 7.97
CA LEU A 180 14.34 -1.60 7.16
C LEU A 180 12.99 -0.90 7.13
N TYR A 181 12.53 -0.62 5.92
CA TYR A 181 11.25 0.00 5.65
C TYR A 181 10.39 -0.88 4.76
N ARG A 182 9.07 -0.81 4.96
CA ARG A 182 8.07 -1.28 4.00
C ARG A 182 7.44 -0.08 3.33
N VAL A 183 7.74 0.10 2.04
CA VAL A 183 7.32 1.27 1.27
C VAL A 183 6.07 1.01 0.43
N ASP A 184 5.79 -0.25 0.14
CA ASP A 184 4.62 -0.68 -0.64
C ASP A 184 4.12 -2.05 -0.15
N GLN A 185 3.01 -2.54 -0.72
CA GLN A 185 2.40 -3.83 -0.37
C GLN A 185 3.39 -5.00 -0.50
N HIS A 186 4.27 -4.96 -1.49
CA HIS A 186 5.25 -6.03 -1.78
C HIS A 186 6.70 -5.52 -1.86
N ARG A 187 6.95 -4.28 -1.44
CA ARG A 187 8.30 -3.67 -1.52
C ARG A 187 8.84 -3.30 -0.17
N PHE A 188 10.09 -3.70 0.03
CA PHE A 188 10.90 -3.34 1.18
C PHE A 188 12.08 -2.51 0.72
N VAL A 189 12.50 -1.57 1.56
CA VAL A 189 13.72 -0.79 1.35
C VAL A 189 14.65 -1.03 2.52
N VAL A 190 15.90 -1.33 2.21
CA VAL A 190 16.98 -1.34 3.19
C VAL A 190 17.91 -0.17 2.91
N LEU A 191 18.13 0.64 3.94
CA LEU A 191 19.13 1.69 3.93
C LEU A 191 20.37 1.19 4.69
N TYR A 192 21.44 0.90 3.94
CA TYR A 192 22.71 0.43 4.47
C TYR A 192 23.59 1.62 4.83
N ALA A 193 23.69 1.89 6.13
CA ALA A 193 24.50 2.99 6.65
C ALA A 193 26.00 2.65 6.54
N GLU A 194 26.81 3.64 6.19
CA GLU A 194 28.28 3.54 6.11
C GLU A 194 28.77 2.36 5.23
N THR A 195 27.99 2.03 4.20
CA THR A 195 28.19 0.84 3.38
C THR A 195 28.30 1.23 1.91
N ASP A 196 29.34 0.72 1.26
CA ASP A 196 29.53 0.88 -0.18
C ASP A 196 28.64 -0.08 -0.99
N ILE A 197 28.49 0.22 -2.28
CA ILE A 197 27.60 -0.53 -3.18
C ILE A 197 27.99 -2.01 -3.33
N ARG A 198 29.28 -2.38 -3.20
CA ARG A 198 29.75 -3.78 -3.32
C ARG A 198 29.29 -4.58 -2.11
N LYS A 199 29.52 -4.06 -0.90
CA LYS A 199 29.06 -4.72 0.34
C LYS A 199 27.54 -4.79 0.42
N ALA A 200 26.85 -3.76 -0.02
CA ALA A 200 25.38 -3.78 -0.11
C ALA A 200 24.89 -4.86 -1.10
N LYS A 201 25.57 -5.03 -2.25
CA LYS A 201 25.33 -6.12 -3.20
C LYS A 201 25.54 -7.49 -2.56
N ASP A 202 26.70 -7.73 -1.94
CA ASP A 202 27.00 -9.02 -1.31
C ASP A 202 25.96 -9.38 -0.23
N ALA A 203 25.56 -8.42 0.62
CA ALA A 203 24.52 -8.63 1.64
C ALA A 203 23.15 -8.94 1.03
N SER A 204 22.77 -8.21 -0.02
CA SER A 204 21.51 -8.40 -0.72
C SER A 204 21.45 -9.74 -1.48
N GLU A 205 22.56 -10.16 -2.10
CA GLU A 205 22.69 -11.47 -2.74
C GLU A 205 22.57 -12.61 -1.73
N ALA A 206 23.19 -12.46 -0.55
CA ALA A 206 23.11 -13.44 0.52
C ALA A 206 21.65 -13.62 0.99
N LEU A 207 20.89 -12.52 1.11
CA LEU A 207 19.47 -12.55 1.41
C LEU A 207 18.66 -13.27 0.32
N CYS A 208 18.84 -12.94 -0.96
CA CYS A 208 18.16 -13.62 -2.08
C CYS A 208 18.43 -15.14 -2.08
N LYS A 209 19.69 -15.54 -1.86
CA LYS A 209 20.09 -16.96 -1.74
C LYS A 209 19.43 -17.64 -0.54
N LYS A 210 19.34 -16.95 0.60
CA LYS A 210 18.72 -17.48 1.81
C LYS A 210 17.23 -17.75 1.62
N VAL A 211 16.50 -16.82 1.02
CA VAL A 211 15.07 -17.00 0.72
C VAL A 211 14.86 -18.10 -0.32
N SER A 212 15.70 -18.15 -1.36
CA SER A 212 15.67 -19.25 -2.33
C SER A 212 15.84 -20.63 -1.66
N LYS A 213 16.73 -20.72 -0.66
CA LYS A 213 16.95 -21.96 0.10
C LYS A 213 15.75 -22.32 0.98
N MET A 214 15.08 -21.35 1.59
CA MET A 214 13.84 -21.59 2.35
C MET A 214 12.74 -22.18 1.47
N ASN A 215 12.66 -21.75 0.21
CA ASN A 215 11.71 -22.32 -0.74
C ASN A 215 12.02 -23.79 -1.06
N GLN A 216 13.29 -24.12 -1.27
CA GLN A 216 13.73 -25.49 -1.55
C GLN A 216 13.43 -26.46 -0.40
N GLN A 217 13.40 -25.96 0.84
CA GLN A 217 13.06 -26.75 2.03
C GLN A 217 11.56 -26.97 2.21
N GLY A 218 10.72 -26.49 1.28
CA GLY A 218 9.25 -26.59 1.37
C GLY A 218 8.62 -25.71 2.44
N ILE A 219 9.42 -24.86 3.10
CA ILE A 219 8.96 -23.95 4.16
C ILE A 219 8.17 -22.80 3.55
N GLN A 220 8.50 -22.41 2.32
CA GLN A 220 7.85 -21.33 1.58
C GLN A 220 7.70 -21.73 0.12
N GLN A 221 6.56 -22.27 -0.25
CA GLN A 221 6.30 -22.50 -1.67
C GLN A 221 6.12 -21.12 -2.32
N GLU A 222 7.03 -20.79 -3.26
CA GLU A 222 6.85 -19.81 -4.35
C GLU A 222 7.30 -18.35 -4.15
N LEU A 223 8.14 -18.00 -3.17
CA LEU A 223 8.60 -16.60 -3.02
C LEU A 223 9.85 -16.27 -3.83
N VAL A 224 9.77 -15.30 -4.73
CA VAL A 224 10.90 -14.79 -5.51
C VAL A 224 11.19 -13.37 -5.09
N ILE A 225 12.46 -13.05 -4.83
CA ILE A 225 12.88 -11.71 -4.41
C ILE A 225 13.87 -11.15 -5.40
N ASN A 226 13.64 -9.90 -5.78
CA ASN A 226 14.50 -9.14 -6.67
C ASN A 226 15.02 -7.92 -5.92
N GLY A 227 16.29 -7.61 -6.07
CA GLY A 227 16.94 -6.47 -5.42
C GLY A 227 17.45 -5.44 -6.42
N GLY A 228 17.08 -4.17 -6.27
CA GLY A 228 17.68 -3.05 -6.98
C GLY A 228 18.50 -2.20 -6.03
N ILE A 229 19.81 -2.10 -6.26
CA ILE A 229 20.74 -1.49 -5.31
C ILE A 229 21.43 -0.29 -5.94
N THR A 230 21.66 0.74 -5.14
CA THR A 230 22.44 1.90 -5.53
C THR A 230 23.20 2.48 -4.34
N MET A 231 24.12 3.41 -4.60
CA MET A 231 24.82 4.19 -3.59
C MET A 231 24.58 5.67 -3.80
N LEU A 232 24.58 6.43 -2.70
CA LEU A 232 24.41 7.86 -2.67
C LEU A 232 25.54 8.59 -3.39
N ASN A 233 25.16 9.57 -4.22
CA ASN A 233 26.04 10.55 -4.82
C ASN A 233 25.83 11.92 -4.16
N ASP A 234 26.85 12.79 -4.21
CA ASP A 234 26.82 14.12 -3.57
C ASP A 234 25.67 15.05 -4.03
N LYS A 235 25.10 14.81 -5.21
CA LYS A 235 24.02 15.61 -5.82
C LYS A 235 22.64 14.96 -5.72
N ASP A 236 22.54 13.85 -5.01
CA ASP A 236 21.28 13.14 -4.89
C ASP A 236 20.35 13.80 -3.86
N ASN A 237 19.07 13.64 -4.12
CA ASN A 237 18.02 13.71 -3.12
C ASN A 237 17.36 12.33 -3.02
N ILE A 238 16.45 12.17 -2.07
CA ILE A 238 15.74 10.90 -1.86
C ILE A 238 15.08 10.37 -3.14
N GLN A 239 14.47 11.24 -3.94
CA GLN A 239 13.77 10.86 -5.17
C GLN A 239 14.72 10.29 -6.23
N LYS A 240 15.87 10.96 -6.46
CA LYS A 240 16.89 10.49 -7.41
C LYS A 240 17.52 9.18 -6.96
N LEU A 241 17.84 9.07 -5.67
CA LEU A 241 18.41 7.86 -5.09
C LEU A 241 17.45 6.67 -5.24
N TYR A 242 16.20 6.86 -4.82
CA TYR A 242 15.16 5.85 -4.92
C TYR A 242 14.90 5.45 -6.38
N LYS A 243 14.78 6.42 -7.29
CA LYS A 243 14.56 6.16 -8.71
C LYS A 243 15.69 5.34 -9.35
N ARG A 244 16.94 5.61 -8.96
CA ARG A 244 18.09 4.83 -9.44
C ARG A 244 18.04 3.39 -8.92
N ALA A 245 17.65 3.17 -7.67
CA ALA A 245 17.44 1.82 -7.16
C ALA A 245 16.26 1.10 -7.83
N GLU A 246 15.16 1.79 -8.15
CA GLU A 246 14.05 1.22 -8.92
C GLU A 246 14.48 0.79 -10.33
N ASN A 247 15.31 1.60 -10.99
CA ASN A 247 15.84 1.25 -12.30
C ASN A 247 16.73 0.00 -12.20
N ALA A 248 17.55 -0.12 -11.16
CA ALA A 248 18.33 -1.33 -10.89
C ALA A 248 17.42 -2.54 -10.65
N LEU A 249 16.33 -2.37 -9.89
CA LEU A 249 15.35 -3.42 -9.64
C LEU A 249 14.69 -3.90 -10.95
N SER A 250 14.38 -2.97 -11.86
CA SER A 250 13.85 -3.30 -13.18
C SER A 250 14.82 -4.15 -13.99
N ILE A 251 16.13 -3.86 -13.91
CA ILE A 251 17.17 -4.67 -14.55
C ILE A 251 17.19 -6.08 -13.95
N ALA A 252 17.15 -6.20 -12.62
CA ALA A 252 17.10 -7.51 -11.95
C ALA A 252 15.87 -8.35 -12.37
N LYS A 253 14.70 -7.71 -12.54
CA LYS A 253 13.49 -8.38 -13.05
C LYS A 253 13.66 -8.79 -14.52
N GLY A 254 14.22 -7.91 -15.35
CA GLY A 254 14.47 -8.18 -16.77
C GLY A 254 15.47 -9.32 -17.03
N ASN A 255 16.44 -9.52 -16.14
CA ASN A 255 17.47 -10.54 -16.27
C ASN A 255 17.02 -11.96 -15.81
N GLY A 256 15.72 -12.20 -15.58
CA GLY A 256 15.22 -13.53 -15.19
C GLY A 256 14.83 -13.71 -13.72
N TYR A 257 14.62 -12.62 -12.98
CA TYR A 257 14.20 -12.60 -11.58
C TYR A 257 15.15 -13.32 -10.59
N ASN A 258 14.78 -13.38 -9.31
CA ASN A 258 15.52 -14.02 -8.22
C ASN A 258 16.98 -13.57 -8.08
N GLN A 259 17.23 -12.29 -8.33
CA GLN A 259 18.58 -11.75 -8.34
C GLN A 259 18.61 -10.29 -7.90
N VAL A 260 19.83 -9.77 -7.78
CA VAL A 260 20.05 -8.37 -7.52
C VAL A 260 20.77 -7.73 -8.70
N ALA A 261 20.50 -6.45 -8.92
CA ALA A 261 21.26 -5.62 -9.85
C ALA A 261 21.65 -4.31 -9.17
N THR A 262 22.69 -3.69 -9.68
CA THR A 262 23.26 -2.46 -9.14
C THR A 262 23.22 -1.36 -10.19
N LEU A 263 22.99 -0.12 -9.75
CA LEU A 263 23.24 1.06 -10.56
C LEU A 263 24.07 2.08 -9.75
N PRO A 264 25.27 2.47 -10.23
CA PRO A 264 25.95 1.96 -11.43
C PRO A 264 26.25 0.47 -11.32
N GLU A 265 26.38 -0.20 -12.47
CA GLU A 265 26.74 -1.62 -12.53
C GLU A 265 28.16 -1.82 -12.02
N ILE A 266 28.35 -2.86 -11.21
CA ILE A 266 29.65 -3.21 -10.65
C ILE A 266 30.13 -4.49 -11.31
N ASN A 267 31.27 -4.41 -12.00
CA ASN A 267 31.94 -5.61 -12.51
C ASN A 267 32.67 -6.33 -11.36
N ASP A 268 32.47 -7.66 -11.27
CA ASP A 268 33.09 -8.54 -10.27
C ASP A 268 34.59 -8.82 -10.53
N ILE A 269 35.19 -8.18 -11.54
CA ILE A 269 36.56 -8.43 -12.03
C ILE A 269 37.65 -8.12 -10.97
N GLU A 270 37.38 -7.25 -10.00
CA GLU A 270 38.37 -6.89 -8.95
C GLU A 270 38.56 -7.97 -7.86
N LYS A 271 37.79 -9.07 -7.84
CA LYS A 271 38.02 -10.17 -6.87
C LYS A 271 39.30 -10.98 -7.14
N ALA A 272 39.98 -10.78 -8.28
CA ALA A 272 41.13 -11.58 -8.70
C ALA A 272 42.40 -10.75 -8.94
N HIS A 273 42.92 -10.04 -7.94
CA HIS A 273 44.36 -9.70 -7.87
C HIS A 273 44.76 -9.22 -6.45
N VAL A 274 44.84 -10.15 -5.51
CA VAL A 274 45.89 -10.06 -4.48
C VAL A 274 46.89 -11.15 -4.80
N PRO A 275 47.97 -10.86 -5.56
CA PRO A 275 49.06 -11.81 -5.65
C PRO A 275 49.60 -12.02 -4.23
N ALA A 276 49.61 -13.27 -3.78
CA ALA A 276 50.32 -13.69 -2.59
C ALA A 276 51.82 -13.45 -2.81
N ILE A 277 52.28 -12.22 -2.55
CA ILE A 277 53.69 -11.87 -2.56
C ILE A 277 54.29 -12.32 -1.23
N LEU A 278 54.92 -13.50 -1.29
CA LEU A 278 56.15 -13.88 -0.57
C LEU A 278 56.15 -13.77 0.97
N CYS A 279 55.73 -14.83 1.65
CA CYS A 279 56.45 -15.28 2.85
C CYS A 279 57.53 -16.27 2.41
N ARG A 280 58.80 -15.83 2.41
CA ARG A 280 59.95 -16.75 2.35
C ARG A 280 60.05 -17.52 3.67
N PRO A 281 60.46 -18.79 3.67
CA PRO A 281 60.82 -19.48 4.91
C PRO A 281 62.15 -18.91 5.42
N ARG A 282 62.20 -18.49 6.69
CA ARG A 282 63.47 -18.32 7.40
C ARG A 282 63.91 -19.70 7.85
N SER A 283 64.87 -20.27 7.13
CA SER A 283 65.79 -21.26 7.69
C SER A 283 66.76 -20.54 8.61
N GLY A 284 66.75 -20.91 9.89
CA GLY A 284 67.68 -20.49 10.93
C GLY A 284 67.46 -21.36 12.15
#